data_AF-A0A4P5TCW1-F1
#
_entry.id   AF-A0A4P5TCW1-F1
#
_cell.length_a   1.000
_cell.length_b   1.000
_cell.length_c   1.000
_cell.angle_alpha   90.00
_cell.angle_beta   90.00
_cell.angle_gamma   90.00
#
_symmetry.space_group_name_H-M   'P 1'
#
loop_
_entity.id
_entity.type
_entity.pdbx_description
1 polymer ?
#
loop_
_entity_poly.entity_id
_entity_poly.type
_entity_poly.pdbx_seq_one_letter_code
_entity_poly.pdbx_strand_id
1 'polypeptide(L)'
;MNIKKIKLALTVGLINSGSGSTLGKVRELMHLLKEDVGAMLSSQELKKAVLGPNMVQHSYALQFERCTLNVDVVCHPHTQQEMVRTFYFN
;
A
#
# COMPACT_ATOMS: atom_id res chain seq x y z
N MET A 1 -16.04 10.72 -0.43
CA MET A 1 -14.75 10.11 -0.79
C MET A 1 -14.33 10.55 -2.17
N ASN A 2 -13.28 11.37 -2.28
CA ASN A 2 -12.72 11.75 -3.59
C ASN A 2 -11.57 10.81 -3.97
N ILE A 3 -11.90 9.69 -4.65
CA ILE A 3 -10.92 8.64 -5.02
C ILE A 3 -9.76 9.20 -5.86
N LYS A 4 -10.01 10.17 -6.75
CA LYS A 4 -8.96 10.77 -7.59
C LYS A 4 -7.93 11.52 -6.73
N LYS A 5 -8.40 12.31 -5.77
CA LYS A 5 -7.54 13.03 -4.81
C LYS A 5 -6.71 12.05 -3.98
N ILE A 6 -7.33 10.98 -3.48
CA ILE A 6 -6.67 9.95 -2.67
C ILE A 6 -5.61 9.21 -3.49
N LYS A 7 -5.94 8.75 -4.70
CA LYS A 7 -4.98 8.08 -5.61
C LYS A 7 -3.79 8.98 -5.94
N LEU A 8 -4.03 10.27 -6.20
CA LEU A 8 -2.97 11.22 -6.48
C LEU A 8 -2.05 11.41 -5.27
N ALA A 9 -2.63 11.64 -4.08
CA ALA A 9 -1.86 11.80 -2.84
C ALA A 9 -1.03 10.55 -2.52
N LEU A 10 -1.61 9.35 -2.67
CA LEU A 10 -0.89 8.08 -2.51
C LEU A 10 0.23 7.93 -3.54
N THR A 11 -0.03 8.23 -4.81
CA THR A 11 0.98 8.10 -5.87
C THR A 11 2.16 9.04 -5.62
N VAL A 12 1.88 10.31 -5.31
CA VAL A 12 2.91 11.31 -4.99
C VAL A 12 3.67 10.92 -3.73
N GLY A 13 2.97 10.47 -2.69
CA GLY A 13 3.59 10.03 -1.45
C GLY A 13 4.48 8.80 -1.61
N LEU A 14 4.06 7.84 -2.45
CA LEU A 14 4.80 6.62 -2.74
C LEU A 14 6.01 6.85 -3.65
N ILE A 15 5.91 7.74 -4.63
CA ILE A 15 7.05 8.10 -5.50
C ILE A 15 8.13 8.84 -4.70
N ASN A 16 7.74 9.76 -3.80
CA ASN A 16 8.68 10.50 -2.95
C ASN A 16 9.15 9.70 -1.73
N SER A 17 8.62 8.50 -1.57
CA SER A 17 8.94 7.61 -0.47
C SER A 17 10.29 6.93 -0.75
N GLY A 18 11.33 7.30 0.01
CA GLY A 18 12.65 6.65 -0.06
C GLY A 18 12.68 5.21 0.47
N SER A 19 13.83 4.72 0.93
CA SER A 19 13.96 3.39 1.55
C SER A 19 13.12 3.25 2.84
N GLY A 20 12.57 2.06 3.11
CA GLY A 20 11.79 1.74 4.31
C GLY A 20 10.57 0.86 4.04
N SER A 21 9.80 0.54 5.08
CA SER A 21 8.58 -0.27 4.93
C SER A 21 7.53 0.48 4.09
N THR A 22 7.27 -0.03 2.91
CA THR A 22 6.31 0.54 1.96
C THR A 22 4.90 0.51 2.53
N LEU A 23 4.53 -0.59 3.20
CA LEU A 23 3.21 -0.74 3.80
C LEU A 23 2.99 0.25 4.96
N GLY A 24 4.03 0.53 5.75
CA GLY A 24 3.97 1.55 6.80
C GLY A 24 3.63 2.92 6.24
N LYS A 25 4.29 3.33 5.16
CA LYS A 25 4.04 4.61 4.49
C LYS A 25 2.65 4.70 3.87
N VAL A 26 2.14 3.61 3.27
CA VAL A 26 0.76 3.58 2.79
C VAL A 26 -0.22 3.85 3.95
N ARG A 27 0.00 3.24 5.11
CA ARG A 27 -0.86 3.46 6.29
C ARG A 27 -0.80 4.90 6.78
N GLU A 28 0.39 5.51 6.83
CA GLU A 28 0.57 6.91 7.20
C GLU A 28 -0.15 7.85 6.22
N LEU A 29 0.04 7.65 4.91
CA LEU A 29 -0.63 8.45 3.88
C LEU A 29 -2.15 8.31 3.93
N MET A 30 -2.66 7.11 4.18
CA MET A 30 -4.10 6.88 4.35
C MET A 30 -4.63 7.50 5.64
N HIS A 31 -3.84 7.52 6.71
CA HIS A 31 -4.21 8.19 7.96
C HIS A 31 -4.34 9.71 7.78
N LEU A 32 -3.48 10.34 6.96
CA LEU A 32 -3.63 11.75 6.59
C LEU A 32 -4.93 12.03 5.82
N LEU A 33 -5.50 11.01 5.19
CA LEU A 33 -6.75 11.08 4.42
C LEU A 33 -7.94 10.52 5.21
N LYS A 34 -7.82 10.37 6.55
CA LYS A 34 -8.85 9.79 7.43
C LYS A 34 -10.23 10.45 7.26
N GLU A 35 -10.31 11.74 6.97
CA GLU A 35 -11.59 12.42 6.71
C GLU A 35 -12.31 11.88 5.47
N ASP A 36 -11.55 11.41 4.47
CA ASP A 36 -12.05 10.87 3.21
C ASP A 36 -12.32 9.36 3.30
N VAL A 37 -11.41 8.59 3.91
CA VAL A 37 -11.41 7.10 3.92
C VAL A 37 -11.95 6.48 5.22
N GLY A 38 -12.01 7.26 6.29
CA GLY A 38 -12.38 6.81 7.64
C GLY A 38 -11.23 6.18 8.42
N ALA A 39 -11.53 5.67 9.60
CA ALA A 39 -10.57 4.94 10.43
C ALA A 39 -10.18 3.60 9.78
N MET A 40 -8.94 3.16 10.05
CA MET A 40 -8.49 1.83 9.64
C MET A 40 -9.12 0.77 10.55
N LEU A 41 -9.77 -0.22 9.95
CA LEU A 41 -10.43 -1.32 10.65
C LEU A 41 -9.50 -2.54 10.78
N SER A 42 -8.84 -2.92 9.68
CA SER A 42 -7.99 -4.11 9.65
C SER A 42 -6.96 -4.06 8.52
N SER A 43 -5.95 -4.93 8.62
CA SER A 43 -4.96 -5.20 7.56
C SER A 43 -4.81 -6.71 7.44
N GLN A 44 -4.94 -7.22 6.23
CA GLN A 44 -4.78 -8.65 5.96
C GLN A 44 -3.84 -8.86 4.78
N GLU A 45 -2.93 -9.83 4.89
CA GLU A 45 -2.20 -10.34 3.74
C GLU A 45 -3.10 -11.32 2.96
N LEU A 46 -3.38 -10.98 1.70
CA LEU A 46 -4.22 -11.79 0.83
C LEU A 46 -3.42 -12.89 0.13
N LYS A 47 -2.20 -12.57 -0.30
CA LYS A 47 -1.39 -13.46 -1.13
C LYS A 47 0.10 -13.15 -0.98
N LYS A 48 0.91 -14.21 -1.05
CA LYS A 48 2.35 -14.14 -1.24
C LYS A 48 2.72 -14.92 -2.50
N ALA A 49 3.52 -14.34 -3.38
CA ALA A 49 3.96 -14.96 -4.61
C ALA A 49 5.45 -14.72 -4.83
N VAL A 50 6.21 -15.76 -5.17
CA VAL A 50 7.61 -15.62 -5.56
C VAL A 50 7.66 -15.24 -7.03
N LEU A 51 8.20 -14.06 -7.36
CA LEU A 51 8.29 -13.55 -8.74
C LEU A 51 9.61 -13.96 -9.43
N GLY A 52 10.59 -14.42 -8.66
CA GLY A 52 11.89 -14.86 -9.14
C GLY A 52 12.82 -15.19 -7.96
N PRO A 53 14.09 -15.54 -8.23
CA PRO A 53 15.02 -15.99 -7.19
C PRO A 53 15.21 -14.96 -6.06
N ASN A 54 15.07 -13.67 -6.35
CA ASN A 54 15.32 -12.57 -5.41
C ASN A 54 14.13 -11.60 -5.27
N MET A 55 12.91 -12.01 -5.61
CA MET A 55 11.73 -11.15 -5.55
C MET A 55 10.51 -11.88 -5.01
N VAL A 56 9.87 -11.29 -4.02
CA VAL A 56 8.63 -11.78 -3.43
C VAL A 56 7.59 -10.69 -3.50
N GLN A 57 6.45 -10.98 -4.11
CA GLN A 57 5.27 -10.12 -4.06
C GLN A 57 4.41 -10.50 -2.86
N HIS A 58 3.98 -9.48 -2.12
CA HIS A 58 2.97 -9.56 -1.07
C HIS A 58 1.78 -8.68 -1.47
N SER A 59 0.58 -9.24 -1.39
CA SER A 59 -0.68 -8.54 -1.64
C SER A 59 -1.39 -8.33 -0.32
N TYR A 60 -1.74 -7.10 0.00
CA TYR A 60 -2.41 -6.71 1.24
C TYR A 60 -3.77 -6.07 0.94
N ALA A 61 -4.76 -6.37 1.78
CA ALA A 61 -6.00 -5.63 1.89
C ALA A 61 -5.98 -4.79 3.17
N LEU A 62 -6.07 -3.48 3.02
CA LEU A 62 -6.23 -2.52 4.10
C LEU A 62 -7.68 -2.06 4.13
N GLN A 63 -8.42 -2.48 5.17
CA GLN A 63 -9.82 -2.11 5.33
C GLN A 63 -9.94 -0.82 6.12
N PHE A 64 -10.70 0.12 5.58
CA PHE A 64 -11.11 1.36 6.23
C PHE A 64 -12.63 1.43 6.26
N GLU A 65 -13.19 2.30 7.11
CA GLU A 65 -14.65 2.44 7.25
C GLU A 65 -15.37 2.70 5.93
N ARG A 66 -14.72 3.37 4.97
CA ARG A 66 -15.36 3.82 3.72
C ARG A 66 -14.81 3.19 2.45
N CYS A 67 -13.76 2.38 2.54
CA CYS A 67 -13.17 1.69 1.39
C CYS A 67 -12.21 0.57 1.80
N THR A 68 -11.95 -0.35 0.87
CA THR A 68 -10.81 -1.28 1.01
C THR A 68 -9.73 -0.91 0.01
N LEU A 69 -8.52 -0.64 0.50
CA LEU A 69 -7.34 -0.41 -0.33
C LEU A 69 -6.56 -1.72 -0.47
N ASN A 70 -6.49 -2.25 -1.68
CA ASN A 70 -5.63 -3.37 -2.01
C ASN A 70 -4.28 -2.85 -2.52
N VAL A 71 -3.19 -3.41 -2.01
CA VAL A 71 -1.82 -3.00 -2.35
C VAL A 71 -0.96 -4.22 -2.62
N ASP A 72 -0.30 -4.23 -3.77
CA ASP A 72 0.73 -5.20 -4.09
C ASP A 72 2.11 -4.56 -3.87
N VAL A 73 2.90 -5.16 -3.00
CA VAL A 73 4.27 -4.76 -2.69
C VAL A 73 5.21 -5.85 -3.17
N VAL A 74 6.26 -5.47 -3.89
CA VAL A 74 7.36 -6.36 -4.29
C VAL A 74 8.55 -6.07 -3.41
N CYS A 75 9.03 -7.09 -2.72
CA CYS A 75 10.17 -7.04 -1.83
C CYS A 75 11.36 -7.78 -2.45
N HIS A 76 12.54 -7.17 -2.36
CA HIS A 76 13.82 -7.80 -2.68
C HIS A 76 14.49 -8.22 -1.37
N PRO A 77 14.59 -9.53 -1.06
CA PRO A 77 15.11 -10.00 0.23
C PRO A 77 16.55 -9.57 0.50
N HIS A 78 17.36 -9.45 -0.56
CA HIS A 78 18.80 -9.16 -0.44
C HIS A 78 19.11 -7.66 -0.28
N THR A 79 18.30 -6.78 -0.87
CA THR A 79 18.50 -5.33 -0.80
C THR A 79 17.55 -4.65 0.18
N GLN A 80 16.64 -5.41 0.79
CA GLN A 80 15.53 -4.92 1.62
C GLN A 80 14.71 -3.82 0.94
N GLN A 81 14.74 -3.77 -0.38
CA GLN A 81 13.97 -2.80 -1.16
C GLN A 81 12.55 -3.31 -1.33
N GLU A 82 11.60 -2.49 -0.90
CA GLU A 82 10.18 -2.70 -1.10
C GLU A 82 9.67 -1.65 -2.10
N MET A 83 8.80 -2.07 -3.02
CA MET A 83 8.19 -1.17 -3.99
C MET A 83 6.72 -1.52 -4.17
N VAL A 84 5.84 -0.51 -4.23
CA VAL A 84 4.46 -0.72 -4.64
C VAL A 84 4.42 -1.03 -6.13
N ARG A 85 3.93 -2.21 -6.49
CA ARG A 85 3.69 -2.60 -7.88
C ARG A 85 2.36 -2.04 -8.39
N THR A 86 1.31 -2.18 -7.58
CA THR A 86 -0.03 -1.66 -7.90
C THR A 86 -0.83 -1.43 -6.62
N PHE A 87 -1.81 -0.54 -6.70
CA PHE A 87 -2.81 -0.39 -5.66
C PHE A 87 -4.15 0.02 -6.27
N TYR A 88 -5.24 -0.41 -5.65
CA TYR A 88 -6.59 -0.09 -6.11
C TYR A 88 -7.59 -0.11 -4.95
N PHE A 89 -8.66 0.65 -5.13
CA PHE A 89 -9.77 0.71 -4.19
C PHE A 89 -10.86 -0.24 -4.65
N ASN A 90 -11.41 -1.02 -3.71
CA ASN A 90 -12.62 -1.81 -3.86
C ASN A 90 -13.75 -1.15 -3.04
#